data_AF-A0A2K8K9I6-F1
#
_entry.id   AF-A0A2K8K9I6-F1
#
_cell.length_a   1.000
_cell.length_b   1.000
_cell.length_c   1.000
_cell.angle_alpha   90.00
_cell.angle_beta   90.00
_cell.angle_gamma   90.00
#
_symmetry.space_group_name_H-M   'P 1'
#
loop_
_entity.id
_entity.type
_entity.pdbx_description
1 polymer ?
#
loop_
_entity_poly.entity_id
_entity_poly.type
_entity_poly.pdbx_seq_one_letter_code
_entity_poly.pdbx_strand_id
1 'polypeptide(L)'
;MEEFSFMTIIAVFEEMFGRGVFWAMVLVAAVITLAYLYVLVRDRAMSMRKFLLAQLSMPIGGALAVWFVMLMTNSGFRDIGGPIDWLVLLGVFAAGAIGFAILVYVVQSIVRGKASDA
;
A
#
# COMPACT_ATOMS: atom_id res chain seq x y z
N MET A 1 8.52 -13.18 30.23
CA MET A 1 7.85 -12.39 29.17
C MET A 1 8.58 -12.71 27.89
N GLU A 2 7.89 -13.09 26.82
CA GLU A 2 8.53 -13.35 25.54
C GLU A 2 9.16 -12.04 25.03
N GLU A 3 10.47 -12.05 24.81
CA GLU A 3 11.14 -10.97 24.12
C GLU A 3 10.77 -11.07 22.65
N PHE A 4 9.72 -10.35 22.25
CA PHE A 4 9.47 -10.09 20.83
C PHE A 4 10.63 -9.24 20.30
N SER A 5 11.71 -9.90 19.93
CA SER A 5 12.81 -9.22 19.25
C SER A 5 12.27 -8.70 17.92
N PHE A 6 12.75 -7.54 17.49
CA PHE A 6 12.40 -6.98 16.18
C PHE A 6 12.68 -7.97 15.03
N MET A 7 13.73 -8.78 15.19
CA MET A 7 14.08 -9.86 14.26
C MET A 7 13.04 -10.98 14.24
N THR A 8 12.42 -11.29 15.38
CA THR A 8 11.34 -12.29 15.47
C THR A 8 10.14 -11.83 14.65
N ILE A 9 9.75 -10.55 14.73
CA ILE A 9 8.62 -9.99 13.96
C ILE A 9 8.91 -10.07 12.46
N ILE A 10 10.13 -9.72 12.02
CA ILE A 10 10.51 -9.84 10.61
C ILE A 10 10.48 -11.30 10.15
N ALA A 11 11.01 -12.22 10.96
CA ALA A 11 11.02 -13.64 10.63
C ALA A 11 9.60 -14.19 10.46
N VAL A 12 8.65 -13.77 11.31
CA VAL A 12 7.24 -14.15 11.16
C VAL A 12 6.66 -13.62 9.84
N PHE A 13 6.95 -12.38 9.44
CA PHE A 13 6.50 -11.88 8.15
C PHE A 13 7.12 -12.62 6.95
N GLU A 14 8.41 -12.94 7.04
CA GLU A 14 9.08 -13.75 6.01
C GLU A 14 8.48 -15.14 5.89
N GLU A 15 8.07 -15.76 7.00
CA GLU A 15 7.40 -17.06 7.00
C GLU A 15 5.97 -16.96 6.46
N MET A 16 5.20 -15.94 6.88
CA MET A 16 3.81 -15.75 6.44
C MET A 16 3.67 -15.45 4.96
N PHE A 17 4.52 -14.57 4.42
CA PHE A 17 4.44 -14.15 3.01
C PHE A 17 5.40 -14.91 2.10
N GLY A 18 6.35 -15.65 2.67
CA GLY A 18 7.51 -16.14 1.96
C GLY A 18 8.56 -15.04 1.77
N ARG A 19 9.83 -15.39 2.00
CA ARG A 19 10.98 -14.46 1.96
C ARG A 19 11.05 -13.65 0.65
N GLY A 20 10.79 -14.28 -0.50
CA GLY A 20 10.84 -13.61 -1.80
C GLY A 20 9.77 -12.52 -1.96
N VAL A 21 8.51 -12.84 -1.64
CA VAL A 21 7.38 -11.91 -1.79
C VAL A 21 7.50 -10.78 -0.76
N PHE A 22 7.83 -11.10 0.49
CA PHE A 22 7.99 -10.10 1.55
C PHE A 22 8.99 -8.99 1.15
N TRP A 23 10.21 -9.37 0.77
CA TRP A 23 11.23 -8.41 0.37
C TRP A 23 10.91 -7.69 -0.93
N ALA A 24 10.20 -8.35 -1.87
CA ALA A 24 9.70 -7.68 -3.07
C ALA A 24 8.70 -6.57 -2.72
N MET A 25 7.76 -6.81 -1.79
CA MET A 25 6.83 -5.77 -1.34
C MET A 25 7.56 -4.62 -0.65
N VAL A 26 8.54 -4.92 0.21
CA VAL A 26 9.38 -3.90 0.87
C VAL A 26 10.11 -3.04 -0.15
N LEU A 27 10.71 -3.67 -1.18
CA LEU A 27 11.38 -2.96 -2.26
C LEU A 27 10.41 -2.09 -3.06
N VAL A 28 9.24 -2.63 -3.44
CA VAL A 28 8.21 -1.88 -4.17
C VAL A 28 7.73 -0.68 -3.35
N ALA A 29 7.46 -0.85 -2.06
CA ALA A 29 7.09 0.23 -1.17
C ALA A 29 8.17 1.31 -1.11
N ALA A 30 9.44 0.92 -0.92
CA ALA A 30 10.56 1.85 -0.90
C ALA A 30 10.70 2.62 -2.22
N VAL A 31 10.58 1.95 -3.37
CA VAL A 31 10.65 2.57 -4.70
C VAL A 31 9.51 3.58 -4.90
N ILE A 32 8.27 3.22 -4.55
CA ILE A 32 7.11 4.11 -4.67
C ILE A 32 7.29 5.33 -3.77
N THR A 33 7.75 5.15 -2.53
CA THR A 33 8.01 6.25 -1.60
C THR A 33 9.10 7.19 -2.13
N LEU A 34 10.21 6.65 -2.64
CA LEU A 34 11.28 7.46 -3.23
C LEU A 34 10.79 8.22 -4.47
N ALA A 35 10.00 7.57 -5.32
CA ALA A 35 9.40 8.21 -6.49
C ALA A 35 8.43 9.32 -6.10
N TYR A 36 7.64 9.12 -5.04
CA TYR A 36 6.77 10.15 -4.48
C TYR A 36 7.54 11.36 -3.97
N LEU A 37 8.62 11.13 -3.20
CA LEU A 37 9.49 12.20 -2.72
C LEU A 37 10.15 12.96 -3.88
N TYR A 38 10.64 12.24 -4.89
CA TYR A 38 11.18 12.84 -6.11
C TYR A 38 10.16 13.74 -6.81
N VAL A 39 8.93 13.26 -7.02
CA VAL A 39 7.86 14.05 -7.63
C VAL A 39 7.55 15.31 -6.83
N LEU A 40 7.48 15.19 -5.49
CA LEU A 40 7.17 16.31 -4.61
C LEU A 40 8.24 17.40 -4.69
N VAL A 41 9.52 17.03 -4.70
CA VAL A 41 10.65 17.96 -4.84
C VAL A 41 10.71 18.56 -6.26
N ARG A 42 10.44 17.75 -7.29
CA ARG A 42 10.50 18.18 -8.71
C ARG A 42 9.41 19.19 -9.04
N ASP A 43 8.17 18.88 -8.71
CA ASP A 43 7.03 19.67 -9.17
C ASP A 43 6.78 20.90 -8.29
N ARG A 44 7.24 20.89 -7.02
CA ARG A 44 7.09 21.95 -6.00
C ARG A 44 5.64 22.42 -5.77
N ALA A 45 4.66 21.74 -6.36
CA ALA A 45 3.25 22.04 -6.27
C ALA A 45 2.46 20.73 -6.45
N MET A 46 1.42 20.54 -5.64
CA MET A 46 0.52 19.40 -5.80
C MET A 46 -0.66 19.78 -6.69
N SER A 47 -0.78 19.15 -7.86
CA SER A 47 -1.98 19.29 -8.70
C SER A 47 -3.20 18.66 -8.04
N MET A 48 -4.23 19.48 -7.81
CA MET A 48 -5.51 19.04 -7.25
C MET A 48 -6.21 18.03 -8.17
N ARG A 49 -6.10 18.19 -9.49
CA ARG A 49 -6.74 17.27 -10.45
C ARG A 49 -6.14 15.85 -10.37
N LYS A 50 -4.81 15.76 -10.31
CA LYS A 50 -4.10 14.47 -10.14
C LYS A 50 -4.45 13.86 -8.78
N PHE A 51 -4.51 14.68 -7.73
CA PHE A 51 -4.88 14.24 -6.40
C PHE A 51 -6.31 13.69 -6.31
N LEU A 52 -7.30 14.35 -6.94
CA LEU A 52 -8.68 13.85 -6.98
C LEU A 52 -8.81 12.52 -7.72
N LEU A 53 -8.11 12.36 -8.85
CA LEU A 53 -8.10 11.07 -9.57
C LEU A 53 -7.44 9.97 -8.75
N ALA A 54 -6.37 10.29 -8.00
CA ALA A 54 -5.76 9.37 -7.07
C ALA A 54 -6.72 8.97 -5.93
N GLN A 55 -7.48 9.90 -5.38
CA GLN A 55 -8.50 9.59 -4.37
C GLN A 55 -9.62 8.70 -4.90
N LEU A 56 -10.09 8.94 -6.13
CA LEU A 56 -11.13 8.11 -6.74
C LEU A 56 -10.66 6.65 -6.93
N SER A 57 -9.35 6.43 -7.02
CA SER A 57 -8.74 5.11 -7.15
C SER A 57 -8.57 4.36 -5.82
N MET A 58 -8.75 5.03 -4.68
CA MET A 58 -8.57 4.46 -3.33
C MET A 58 -9.36 3.17 -3.08
N PRO A 59 -10.64 3.05 -3.46
CA PRO A 59 -11.40 1.81 -3.21
C PRO A 59 -10.81 0.59 -3.94
N ILE A 60 -10.22 0.80 -5.11
CA ILE A 60 -9.56 -0.26 -5.88
C ILE A 60 -8.31 -0.74 -5.13
N GLY A 61 -7.49 0.20 -4.66
CA GLY A 61 -6.30 -0.11 -3.86
C GLY A 61 -6.61 -0.88 -2.58
N GLY A 62 -7.63 -0.44 -1.84
CA GLY A 62 -8.05 -1.11 -0.62
C GLY A 62 -8.58 -2.52 -0.89
N ALA A 63 -9.41 -2.70 -1.92
CA ALA A 63 -9.93 -4.01 -2.30
C ALA A 63 -8.82 -4.98 -2.74
N LEU A 64 -7.84 -4.51 -3.53
CA LEU A 64 -6.69 -5.30 -3.95
C LEU A 64 -5.81 -5.71 -2.76
N ALA A 65 -5.60 -4.82 -1.79
CA ALA A 65 -4.83 -5.14 -0.59
C ALA A 65 -5.51 -6.21 0.26
N VAL A 66 -6.82 -6.09 0.49
CA VAL A 66 -7.60 -7.11 1.22
C VAL A 66 -7.55 -8.44 0.48
N TRP A 67 -7.80 -8.43 -0.83
CA TRP A 67 -7.76 -9.64 -1.65
C TRP A 67 -6.38 -10.31 -1.62
N PHE A 68 -5.31 -9.51 -1.73
CA PHE A 68 -3.94 -10.01 -1.66
C PHE A 68 -3.63 -10.68 -0.31
N VAL A 69 -3.99 -10.03 0.81
CA VAL A 69 -3.76 -10.61 2.14
C VAL A 69 -4.54 -11.92 2.30
N MET A 70 -5.81 -11.96 1.92
CA MET A 70 -6.62 -13.18 1.99
C MET A 70 -6.04 -14.33 1.17
N LEU A 71 -5.49 -14.02 -0.01
CA LEU A 71 -4.84 -15.00 -0.87
C LEU A 71 -3.56 -15.55 -0.23
N MET A 72 -2.72 -14.70 0.37
CA MET A 72 -1.48 -15.13 1.01
C MET A 72 -1.73 -15.93 2.29
N THR A 73 -2.75 -15.57 3.07
CA THR A 73 -3.08 -16.27 4.33
C THR A 73 -4.02 -17.46 4.14
N ASN A 74 -4.40 -17.80 2.90
CA ASN A 74 -5.40 -18.82 2.58
C ASN A 74 -6.69 -18.68 3.42
N SER A 75 -7.14 -17.44 3.62
CA SER A 75 -8.30 -17.14 4.46
C SER A 75 -9.53 -16.85 3.62
N GLY A 76 -10.69 -17.38 4.03
CA GLY A 76 -11.98 -17.07 3.42
C GLY A 76 -12.75 -16.02 4.23
N PHE A 77 -13.68 -15.33 3.56
CA PHE A 77 -14.62 -14.42 4.26
C PHE A 77 -15.47 -15.11 5.35
N ARG A 78 -15.55 -16.45 5.33
CA ARG A 78 -16.25 -17.26 6.34
C ARG A 78 -15.46 -17.43 7.63
N ASP A 79 -14.15 -17.20 7.59
CA ASP A 79 -13.26 -17.33 8.74
C ASP A 79 -13.16 -16.02 9.54
N ILE A 80 -13.81 -14.95 9.05
CA ILE A 80 -13.96 -13.67 9.75
C ILE A 80 -14.98 -13.85 10.88
N GLY A 81 -14.51 -14.21 12.06
CA GLY A 81 -15.35 -14.56 13.20
C GLY A 81 -15.40 -13.47 14.28
N GLY A 82 -14.33 -12.68 14.43
CA GLY A 82 -14.15 -11.76 15.55
C GLY A 82 -14.24 -10.27 15.17
N PRO A 83 -14.58 -9.38 16.13
CA PRO A 83 -14.50 -7.93 15.93
C PRO A 83 -13.09 -7.43 15.55
N ILE A 84 -12.04 -8.10 16.01
CA ILE A 84 -10.65 -7.76 15.70
C ILE A 84 -10.35 -8.02 14.22
N ASP A 85 -10.89 -9.09 13.64
CA ASP A 85 -10.69 -9.43 12.22
C ASP A 85 -11.23 -8.31 11.32
N TRP A 86 -12.38 -7.76 11.67
CA TRP A 86 -12.96 -6.59 10.98
C TRP A 86 -12.08 -5.35 11.09
N LEU A 87 -11.51 -5.08 12.27
CA LEU A 87 -10.59 -3.96 12.45
C LEU A 87 -9.30 -4.13 11.63
N VAL A 88 -8.74 -5.34 11.60
CA VAL A 88 -7.55 -5.66 10.81
C VAL A 88 -7.85 -5.51 9.33
N LEU A 89 -8.98 -6.06 8.84
CA LEU A 89 -9.38 -5.93 7.43
C LEU A 89 -9.61 -4.47 7.02
N LEU A 90 -10.26 -3.68 7.88
CA LEU A 90 -10.43 -2.25 7.66
C LEU A 90 -9.07 -1.52 7.63
N GLY A 91 -8.14 -1.90 8.51
CA GLY A 91 -6.77 -1.39 8.53
C GLY A 91 -6.00 -1.72 7.24
N VAL A 92 -6.09 -2.96 6.77
CA VAL A 92 -5.49 -3.40 5.49
C VAL A 92 -6.10 -2.63 4.32
N PHE A 93 -7.43 -2.50 4.29
CA PHE A 93 -8.13 -1.74 3.26
C PHE A 93 -7.68 -0.27 3.25
N ALA A 94 -7.62 0.38 4.41
CA ALA A 94 -7.22 1.77 4.54
C ALA A 94 -5.75 1.97 4.10
N ALA A 95 -4.83 1.11 4.56
CA ALA A 95 -3.43 1.15 4.16
C ALA A 95 -3.25 0.93 2.65
N GLY A 96 -3.95 -0.05 2.09
CA GLY A 96 -3.95 -0.34 0.65
C GLY A 96 -4.51 0.81 -0.18
N ALA A 97 -5.60 1.41 0.27
CA ALA A 97 -6.24 2.56 -0.38
C ALA A 97 -5.29 3.77 -0.43
N ILE A 98 -4.66 4.10 0.69
CA ILE A 98 -3.69 5.21 0.78
C ILE A 98 -2.46 4.93 -0.10
N GLY A 99 -1.89 3.72 0.00
CA GLY A 99 -0.72 3.33 -0.80
C GLY A 99 -1.00 3.40 -2.30
N PHE A 100 -2.17 2.94 -2.73
CA PHE A 100 -2.56 2.98 -4.14
C PHE A 100 -2.81 4.40 -4.65
N ALA A 101 -3.42 5.27 -3.83
CA ALA A 101 -3.56 6.68 -4.19
C ALA A 101 -2.19 7.34 -4.41
N ILE A 102 -1.21 7.05 -3.54
CA ILE A 102 0.17 7.53 -3.71
C ILE A 102 0.75 7.01 -5.03
N LEU A 103 0.61 5.72 -5.31
CA LEU A 103 1.09 5.12 -6.56
C LEU A 103 0.46 5.80 -7.80
N VAL A 104 -0.87 5.94 -7.83
CA VAL A 104 -1.59 6.56 -8.95
C VAL A 104 -1.15 8.00 -9.13
N TYR A 105 -0.99 8.75 -8.04
CA TYR A 105 -0.49 10.13 -8.10
C TYR A 105 0.92 10.19 -8.68
N VAL A 106 1.83 9.34 -8.23
CA VAL A 106 3.21 9.26 -8.73
C VAL A 106 3.23 8.95 -10.22
N VAL A 107 2.48 7.93 -10.65
CA VAL A 107 2.37 7.54 -12.06
C VAL A 107 1.84 8.70 -12.91
N GLN A 108 0.78 9.36 -12.46
CA GLN A 108 0.22 10.51 -13.18
C GLN A 108 1.21 11.67 -13.30
N SER A 109 1.97 11.95 -12.24
CA SER A 109 2.95 13.06 -12.20
C SER A 109 4.20 12.78 -13.04
N ILE A 110 4.62 11.52 -13.14
CA ILE A 110 5.70 11.09 -14.03
C ILE A 110 5.25 11.13 -15.49
N VAL A 111 4.09 10.53 -15.82
CA VAL A 111 3.61 10.38 -17.21
C VAL A 111 3.15 11.70 -17.82
N ARG A 112 2.38 12.51 -17.10
CA ARG A 112 1.77 13.75 -17.65
C ARG A 112 2.65 15.00 -17.47
N GLY A 113 3.74 14.90 -16.71
CA GLY A 113 4.63 16.01 -16.41
C GLY A 113 3.94 17.21 -15.74
N LYS A 114 4.69 18.31 -15.58
CA LYS A 114 4.19 19.58 -15.03
C LYS A 114 3.27 20.34 -16.01
N ALA A 115 3.42 20.08 -17.32
CA ALA A 115 2.77 20.83 -18.38
C ALA A 115 1.26 20.58 -18.52
N SER A 116 0.72 19.46 -18.02
CA SER A 116 -0.71 19.14 -18.15
C SER A 116 -1.62 19.86 -17.14
N ASP A 117 -1.05 20.64 -16.22
CA ASP A 117 -1.77 21.37 -15.16
C ASP A 117 -1.70 22.91 -15.32
N ALA A 118 -1.10 23.41 -16.41
CA ALA A 118 -1.12 24.81 -16.84
C ALA A 118 -2.20 25.01 -17.91
#